data_AF-A0A1W0WJD2-F1
#
_entry.id   AF-A0A1W0WJD2-F1
#
_cell.length_a   1.000
_cell.length_b   1.000
_cell.length_c   1.000
_cell.angle_alpha   90.00
_cell.angle_beta   90.00
_cell.angle_gamma   90.00
#
_symmetry.space_group_name_H-M   'P 1'
#
loop_
_entity.id
_entity.type
_entity.pdbx_description
1 polymer ?
#
loop_
_entity_poly.entity_id
_entity_poly.type
_entity_poly.pdbx_seq_one_letter_code
_entity_poly.pdbx_strand_id
1 'polypeptide(L)'
;MSFLRVILLGLTVAHWVAAQDQTLVSGASGTAVAKAAVARVLGCGIFPGDNGLLRKIGWVESKDGTDPNTYRPNYHGGIWQVDSIGFLDTKTHPSAVRNLHAGIKRCLGVDWRNLSWSELRKPLYSAMAARAKLYVTGAPASCNAPIPSSNTAQADYWKICYNSALGAGTPAHFLSSVAVMPN
;
A
#
# COMPACT_ATOMS: atom_id res chain seq x y z
N MET A 1 3.71 54.90 48.30
CA MET A 1 4.42 54.76 47.01
C MET A 1 5.18 53.43 47.10
N SER A 2 4.62 52.31 46.61
CA SER A 2 4.82 51.74 45.26
C SER A 2 6.24 51.21 45.04
N PHE A 3 6.53 49.98 44.56
CA PHE A 3 5.76 48.79 44.17
C PHE A 3 6.75 47.60 44.24
N LEU A 4 6.29 46.43 44.69
CA LEU A 4 7.02 45.16 44.62
C LEU A 4 6.88 44.61 43.18
N ARG A 5 8.01 44.40 42.47
CA ARG A 5 8.01 43.76 41.13
C ARG A 5 8.29 42.27 41.28
N VAL A 6 7.26 41.45 41.09
CA VAL A 6 7.40 40.01 40.88
C VAL A 6 7.58 39.77 39.39
N ILE A 7 8.74 39.24 38.99
CA ILE A 7 9.00 38.79 37.62
C ILE A 7 8.72 37.28 37.58
N LEU A 8 7.58 36.90 37.00
CA LEU A 8 7.27 35.52 36.64
C LEU A 8 7.91 35.20 35.28
N LEU A 9 8.99 34.43 35.28
CA LEU A 9 9.53 33.80 34.08
C LEU A 9 8.67 32.58 33.74
N GLY A 10 7.79 32.72 32.75
CA GLY A 10 7.07 31.59 32.16
C GLY A 10 7.97 30.79 31.23
N LEU A 11 8.35 29.57 31.63
CA LEU A 11 8.96 28.59 30.74
C LEU A 11 7.87 27.97 29.85
N THR A 12 7.82 28.35 28.58
CA THR A 12 7.02 27.64 27.56
C THR A 12 7.79 26.41 27.10
N VAL A 13 7.37 25.23 27.53
CA VAL A 13 7.88 23.96 26.98
C VAL A 13 7.18 23.72 25.64
N ALA A 14 7.88 24.01 24.54
CA ALA A 14 7.43 23.62 23.20
C ALA A 14 7.48 22.09 23.09
N HIS A 15 6.32 21.45 23.12
CA HIS A 15 6.19 20.01 22.92
C HIS A 15 6.30 19.70 21.43
N TRP A 16 7.48 19.25 21.02
CA TRP A 16 7.68 18.66 19.70
C TRP A 16 7.03 17.28 19.66
N VAL A 17 5.78 17.20 19.21
CA VAL A 17 5.18 15.92 18.84
C VAL A 17 5.79 15.52 17.50
N ALA A 18 6.66 14.50 17.50
CA ALA A 18 7.13 13.91 16.25
C ALA A 18 5.90 13.44 15.45
N ALA A 19 5.78 13.88 14.21
CA ALA A 19 4.68 13.47 13.33
C ALA A 19 4.68 11.94 13.21
N GLN A 20 3.58 11.30 13.63
CA GLN A 20 3.43 9.86 13.53
C GLN A 20 3.42 9.44 12.06
N ASP A 21 4.26 8.45 11.70
CA ASP A 21 4.28 7.85 10.37
C ASP A 21 2.92 7.23 10.02
N GLN A 22 2.14 7.96 9.22
CA GLN A 22 0.80 7.57 8.83
C GLN A 22 0.76 6.26 8.02
N THR A 23 1.88 5.85 7.40
CA THR A 23 1.90 4.60 6.64
C THR A 23 1.83 3.35 7.54
N LEU A 24 2.04 3.52 8.85
CA LEU A 24 1.94 2.47 9.87
C LEU A 24 0.71 2.61 10.76
N VAL A 25 -0.13 3.62 10.54
CA VAL A 25 -1.38 3.82 11.28
C VAL A 25 -2.50 3.03 10.60
N SER A 26 -3.17 2.16 11.36
CA SER A 26 -4.29 1.37 10.87
C SER A 26 -5.42 2.27 10.39
N GLY A 27 -5.90 2.07 9.16
CA GLY A 27 -6.99 2.87 8.59
C GLY A 27 -6.57 4.22 8.02
N ALA A 28 -5.30 4.62 8.14
CA ALA A 28 -4.82 5.84 7.52
C ALA A 28 -5.01 5.78 6.01
N SER A 29 -5.48 6.88 5.42
CA SER A 29 -5.98 6.95 4.06
C SER A 29 -5.61 8.27 3.40
N GLY A 30 -5.87 8.37 2.10
CA GLY A 30 -5.65 9.55 1.29
C GLY A 30 -4.36 9.49 0.48
N THR A 31 -4.31 10.34 -0.54
CA THR A 31 -3.26 10.32 -1.58
C THR A 31 -1.85 10.49 -1.02
N ALA A 32 -1.64 11.35 -0.03
CA ALA A 32 -0.34 11.52 0.60
C ALA A 32 0.14 10.23 1.29
N VAL A 33 -0.76 9.54 2.00
CA VAL A 33 -0.47 8.28 2.70
C VAL A 33 -0.18 7.16 1.71
N ALA A 34 -1.01 7.03 0.66
CA ALA A 34 -0.81 6.04 -0.38
C ALA A 34 0.52 6.25 -1.13
N LYS A 35 0.84 7.50 -1.51
CA LYS A 35 2.12 7.85 -2.16
C LYS A 35 3.32 7.54 -1.26
N ALA A 36 3.24 7.86 0.04
CA ALA A 36 4.30 7.56 0.99
C ALA A 36 4.51 6.04 1.15
N ALA A 37 3.43 5.26 1.23
CA ALA A 37 3.51 3.80 1.30
C ALA A 37 4.15 3.20 0.03
N VAL A 38 3.74 3.66 -1.17
CA VAL A 38 4.35 3.24 -2.44
C VAL A 38 5.83 3.59 -2.48
N ALA A 39 6.20 4.81 -2.12
CA ALA A 39 7.59 5.26 -2.13
C ALA A 39 8.47 4.39 -1.23
N ARG A 40 7.97 4.00 -0.03
CA ARG A 40 8.69 3.09 0.86
C ARG A 40 8.86 1.70 0.27
N VAL A 41 7.80 1.12 -0.33
CA VAL A 41 7.87 -0.22 -0.96
C VAL A 41 8.85 -0.23 -2.12
N LEU A 42 8.81 0.77 -3.00
CA LEU A 42 9.73 0.88 -4.13
C LEU A 42 11.16 1.15 -3.66
N GLY A 43 11.33 1.98 -2.63
CA GLY A 43 12.62 2.26 -1.99
C GLY A 43 13.30 1.05 -1.35
N CYS A 44 12.56 -0.04 -1.09
CA CYS A 44 13.16 -1.29 -0.62
C CYS A 44 14.07 -1.97 -1.67
N GLY A 45 13.89 -1.67 -2.97
CA GLY A 45 14.68 -2.26 -4.06
C GLY A 45 14.54 -3.77 -4.21
N ILE A 46 13.44 -4.36 -3.70
CA ILE A 46 13.19 -5.81 -3.75
C ILE A 46 12.52 -6.23 -5.07
N PHE A 47 11.77 -5.30 -5.68
CA PHE A 47 10.92 -5.57 -6.83
C PHE A 47 11.47 -4.91 -8.10
N PRO A 48 11.21 -5.49 -9.29
CA PRO A 48 11.39 -4.80 -10.55
C PRO A 48 10.54 -3.52 -10.64
N GLY A 49 10.88 -2.64 -11.57
CA GLY A 49 10.11 -1.43 -11.86
C GLY A 49 8.64 -1.75 -12.14
N ASP A 50 7.75 -0.92 -11.61
CA ASP A 50 6.30 -1.13 -11.69
C ASP A 50 5.58 -0.14 -12.62
N ASN A 51 6.32 0.79 -13.24
CA ASN A 51 5.76 1.86 -14.08
C ASN A 51 4.57 2.61 -13.43
N GLY A 52 4.62 2.79 -12.11
CA GLY A 52 3.58 3.46 -11.32
C GLY A 52 2.28 2.65 -11.16
N LEU A 53 2.25 1.38 -11.56
CA LEU A 53 1.07 0.54 -11.44
C LEU A 53 0.63 0.39 -9.98
N LEU A 54 1.55 0.24 -9.03
CA LEU A 54 1.18 0.07 -7.62
C LEU A 54 0.39 1.29 -7.11
N ARG A 55 0.82 2.50 -7.47
CA ARG A 55 0.10 3.74 -7.15
C ARG A 55 -1.31 3.74 -7.74
N LYS A 56 -1.45 3.37 -9.02
CA LYS A 56 -2.75 3.33 -9.72
C LYS A 56 -3.69 2.32 -9.10
N ILE A 57 -3.22 1.13 -8.73
CA ILE A 57 -4.06 0.11 -8.08
C ILE A 57 -4.66 0.64 -6.77
N GLY A 58 -3.87 1.34 -5.93
CA GLY A 58 -4.41 1.93 -4.70
C GLY A 58 -5.56 2.92 -4.95
N TRP A 59 -5.49 3.67 -6.05
CA TRP A 59 -6.58 4.56 -6.47
C TRP A 59 -7.78 3.81 -7.04
N VAL A 60 -7.54 2.82 -7.92
CA VAL A 60 -8.60 2.05 -8.58
C VAL A 60 -9.39 1.21 -7.58
N GLU A 61 -8.72 0.59 -6.61
CA GLU A 61 -9.34 -0.35 -5.66
C GLU A 61 -10.11 0.36 -4.54
N SER A 62 -9.68 1.55 -4.11
CA SER A 62 -10.22 2.16 -2.88
C SER A 62 -10.19 3.68 -2.81
N LYS A 63 -9.82 4.37 -3.90
CA LYS A 63 -9.57 5.82 -3.89
C LYS A 63 -8.55 6.22 -2.81
N ASP A 64 -7.43 5.50 -2.74
CA ASP A 64 -6.41 5.69 -1.70
C ASP A 64 -6.91 5.44 -0.27
N GLY A 65 -7.90 4.57 -0.14
CA GLY A 65 -8.55 4.19 1.11
C GLY A 65 -9.70 5.07 1.54
N THR A 66 -10.05 6.11 0.78
CA THR A 66 -11.16 7.01 1.13
C THR A 66 -12.53 6.46 0.71
N ASP A 67 -12.59 5.41 -0.10
CA ASP A 67 -13.86 4.72 -0.38
C ASP A 67 -14.44 4.15 0.93
N PRO A 68 -15.72 4.38 1.24
CA PRO A 68 -16.34 3.93 2.50
C PRO A 68 -16.30 2.40 2.68
N ASN A 69 -16.17 1.63 1.60
CA ASN A 69 -16.09 0.17 1.65
C ASN A 69 -14.66 -0.36 1.84
N THR A 70 -13.63 0.50 1.89
CA THR A 70 -12.22 0.10 2.01
C THR A 70 -11.97 -0.75 3.26
N TYR A 71 -12.36 -0.22 4.43
CA TYR A 71 -12.12 -0.82 5.74
C TYR A 71 -13.38 -1.45 6.33
N ARG A 72 -14.24 -2.01 5.47
CA ARG A 72 -15.48 -2.68 5.89
C ARG A 72 -15.22 -3.80 6.91
N PRO A 73 -16.20 -4.12 7.77
CA PRO A 73 -16.09 -5.21 8.73
C PRO A 73 -15.66 -6.52 8.06
N ASN A 74 -14.80 -7.29 8.73
CA ASN A 74 -14.26 -8.59 8.29
C ASN A 74 -13.42 -8.57 6.99
N TYR A 75 -13.11 -7.39 6.45
CA TYR A 75 -12.18 -7.25 5.35
C TYR A 75 -10.99 -6.36 5.74
N HIS A 76 -9.78 -6.87 5.49
CA HIS A 76 -8.56 -6.26 5.99
C HIS A 76 -7.54 -5.91 4.90
N GLY A 77 -7.88 -6.05 3.62
CA GLY A 77 -6.95 -5.84 2.50
C GLY A 77 -6.37 -4.42 2.35
N GLY A 78 -6.88 -3.45 3.10
CA GLY A 78 -6.40 -2.08 3.15
C GLY A 78 -6.62 -1.32 1.85
N ILE A 79 -5.82 -0.29 1.60
CA ILE A 79 -5.91 0.58 0.41
C ILE A 79 -5.86 -0.22 -0.90
N TRP A 80 -5.07 -1.29 -0.96
CA TRP A 80 -4.91 -2.08 -2.18
C TRP A 80 -5.88 -3.26 -2.32
N GLN A 81 -6.81 -3.44 -1.37
CA GLN A 81 -7.83 -4.50 -1.39
C GLN A 81 -7.26 -5.90 -1.69
N VAL A 82 -6.16 -6.26 -1.04
CA VAL A 82 -5.61 -7.63 -1.11
C VAL A 82 -6.46 -8.55 -0.22
N ASP A 83 -7.21 -9.46 -0.83
CA ASP A 83 -7.99 -10.45 -0.08
C ASP A 83 -7.10 -11.41 0.74
N SER A 84 -7.71 -12.17 1.64
CA SER A 84 -6.98 -13.05 2.56
C SER A 84 -6.25 -14.19 1.86
N ILE A 85 -6.78 -14.69 0.73
CA ILE A 85 -6.17 -15.76 -0.07
C ILE A 85 -4.93 -15.22 -0.79
N GLY A 86 -5.08 -14.07 -1.47
CA GLY A 86 -3.97 -13.38 -2.13
C GLY A 86 -2.88 -12.99 -1.14
N PHE A 87 -3.24 -12.53 0.07
CA PHE A 87 -2.25 -12.25 1.11
C PHE A 87 -1.54 -13.52 1.58
N LEU A 88 -2.27 -14.62 1.82
CA LEU A 88 -1.69 -15.90 2.19
C LEU A 88 -0.67 -16.37 1.15
N ASP A 89 -0.99 -16.22 -0.14
CA ASP A 89 -0.07 -16.58 -1.22
C ASP A 89 1.25 -15.78 -1.14
N THR A 90 1.22 -14.49 -0.81
CA THR A 90 2.46 -13.71 -0.58
C THR A 90 3.31 -14.24 0.59
N LYS A 91 2.71 -15.02 1.49
CA LYS A 91 3.39 -15.61 2.66
C LYS A 91 3.88 -17.02 2.40
N THR A 92 3.25 -17.78 1.51
CA THR A 92 3.53 -19.21 1.34
C THR A 92 4.09 -19.56 -0.03
N HIS A 93 3.87 -18.73 -1.05
CA HIS A 93 4.31 -19.00 -2.41
C HIS A 93 5.85 -19.19 -2.45
N PRO A 94 6.38 -20.24 -3.11
CA PRO A 94 7.82 -20.52 -3.13
C PRO A 94 8.67 -19.33 -3.60
N SER A 95 8.22 -18.61 -4.63
CA SER A 95 8.90 -17.39 -5.10
C SER A 95 8.91 -16.27 -4.07
N ALA A 96 7.90 -16.14 -3.22
CA ALA A 96 7.88 -15.15 -2.15
C ALA A 96 8.87 -15.50 -1.05
N VAL A 97 8.83 -16.76 -0.60
CA VAL A 97 9.71 -17.29 0.45
C VAL A 97 11.18 -17.14 0.03
N ARG A 98 11.50 -17.52 -1.21
CA ARG A 98 12.88 -17.49 -1.71
C ARG A 98 13.38 -16.07 -1.98
N ASN A 99 12.55 -15.19 -2.57
CA ASN A 99 13.05 -13.94 -3.14
C ASN A 99 12.63 -12.67 -2.37
N LEU A 100 11.52 -12.70 -1.61
CA LEU A 100 10.94 -11.49 -1.02
C LEU A 100 11.17 -11.40 0.49
N HIS A 101 10.94 -12.47 1.24
CA HIS A 101 10.81 -12.39 2.71
C HIS A 101 12.02 -11.77 3.42
N ALA A 102 13.24 -12.18 3.05
CA ALA A 102 14.46 -11.59 3.64
C ALA A 102 14.60 -10.10 3.30
N GLY A 103 14.24 -9.71 2.08
CA GLY A 103 14.21 -8.31 1.66
C GLY A 103 13.18 -7.49 2.43
N ILE A 104 11.97 -8.03 2.61
CA ILE A 104 10.89 -7.39 3.36
C ILE A 104 11.30 -7.20 4.81
N LYS A 105 11.88 -8.22 5.45
CA LYS A 105 12.38 -8.12 6.83
C LYS A 105 13.45 -7.05 6.97
N ARG A 106 14.40 -6.98 6.04
CA ARG A 106 15.43 -5.93 6.03
C ARG A 106 14.83 -4.53 5.83
N CYS A 107 13.87 -4.38 4.93
CA CYS A 107 13.32 -3.07 4.58
C CYS A 107 12.33 -2.54 5.64
N LEU A 108 11.45 -3.41 6.16
CA LEU A 108 10.34 -3.02 7.01
C LEU A 108 10.55 -3.38 8.49
N GLY A 109 11.57 -4.19 8.81
CA GLY A 109 11.79 -4.70 10.16
C GLY A 109 10.79 -5.75 10.61
N VAL A 110 9.93 -6.26 9.71
CA VAL A 110 8.86 -7.21 10.05
C VAL A 110 9.09 -8.60 9.49
N ASP A 111 8.67 -9.61 10.25
CA ASP A 111 8.58 -10.97 9.74
C ASP A 111 7.28 -11.14 8.94
N TRP A 112 7.39 -11.09 7.61
CA TRP A 112 6.25 -11.17 6.70
C TRP A 112 5.43 -12.46 6.89
N ARG A 113 6.08 -13.58 7.24
CA ARG A 113 5.41 -14.88 7.43
C ARG A 113 4.50 -14.88 8.66
N ASN A 114 4.80 -14.07 9.66
CA ASN A 114 4.07 -14.02 10.93
C ASN A 114 3.04 -12.88 10.99
N LEU A 115 3.01 -12.01 9.98
CA LEU A 115 2.08 -10.89 9.90
C LEU A 115 0.65 -11.39 9.64
N SER A 116 -0.34 -10.93 10.42
CA SER A 116 -1.75 -11.31 10.25
C SER A 116 -2.41 -10.48 9.15
N TRP A 117 -3.49 -10.98 8.54
CA TRP A 117 -4.19 -10.22 7.49
C TRP A 117 -4.75 -8.88 8.00
N SER A 118 -5.12 -8.80 9.28
CA SER A 118 -5.57 -7.56 9.91
C SER A 118 -4.55 -6.43 9.88
N GLU A 119 -3.26 -6.76 9.84
CA GLU A 119 -2.17 -5.78 9.76
C GLU A 119 -2.13 -5.08 8.40
N LEU A 120 -2.75 -5.64 7.34
CA LEU A 120 -2.90 -4.95 6.05
C LEU A 120 -3.81 -3.71 6.14
N ARG A 121 -4.46 -3.44 7.28
CA ARG A 121 -5.09 -2.13 7.51
C ARG A 121 -4.08 -0.99 7.63
N LYS A 122 -2.80 -1.29 7.85
CA LYS A 122 -1.70 -0.32 7.79
C LYS A 122 -1.27 -0.13 6.31
N PRO A 123 -1.26 1.12 5.79
CA PRO A 123 -1.00 1.40 4.38
C PRO A 123 0.29 0.77 3.83
N LEU A 124 1.38 0.81 4.59
CA LEU A 124 2.66 0.24 4.16
C LEU A 124 2.57 -1.26 3.92
N TYR A 125 1.91 -1.98 4.82
CA TYR A 125 1.77 -3.43 4.71
C TYR A 125 0.79 -3.80 3.60
N SER A 126 -0.30 -3.05 3.43
CA SER A 126 -1.21 -3.19 2.28
C SER A 126 -0.46 -3.04 0.94
N ALA A 127 0.36 -2.00 0.80
CA ALA A 127 1.16 -1.74 -0.41
C ALA A 127 2.17 -2.87 -0.67
N MET A 128 2.86 -3.33 0.38
CA MET A 128 3.83 -4.42 0.28
C MET A 128 3.14 -5.73 -0.14
N ALA A 129 1.98 -6.04 0.42
CA ALA A 129 1.18 -7.21 0.04
C ALA A 129 0.73 -7.14 -1.41
N ALA A 130 0.28 -5.97 -1.88
CA ALA A 130 -0.13 -5.79 -3.26
C ALA A 130 1.04 -5.97 -4.23
N ARG A 131 2.21 -5.41 -3.91
CA ARG A 131 3.40 -5.56 -4.75
C ARG A 131 3.92 -7.00 -4.75
N ALA A 132 3.89 -7.67 -3.60
CA ALA A 132 4.23 -9.08 -3.49
C ALA A 132 3.25 -9.97 -4.27
N LYS A 133 1.93 -9.70 -4.20
CA LYS A 133 0.91 -10.40 -4.99
C LYS A 133 1.20 -10.30 -6.49
N LEU A 134 1.48 -9.10 -7.00
CA LEU A 134 1.89 -8.91 -8.40
C LEU A 134 3.15 -9.70 -8.76
N TYR A 135 4.10 -9.82 -7.84
CA TYR A 135 5.37 -10.53 -8.07
C TYR A 135 5.19 -12.05 -8.12
N VAL A 136 4.32 -12.61 -7.28
CA VAL A 136 4.13 -14.07 -7.19
C VAL A 136 3.12 -14.60 -8.19
N THR A 137 2.23 -13.74 -8.70
CA THR A 137 1.21 -14.12 -9.68
C THR A 137 1.87 -14.46 -11.03
N GLY A 138 2.06 -15.76 -11.29
CA GLY A 138 2.70 -16.24 -12.52
C GLY A 138 1.75 -16.83 -13.57
N ALA A 139 0.44 -16.86 -13.30
CA ALA A 139 -0.57 -17.41 -14.18
C ALA A 139 -1.67 -16.36 -14.48
N PRO A 140 -2.06 -16.18 -15.77
CA PRO A 140 -1.43 -16.74 -16.96
C PRO A 140 0.02 -16.28 -17.15
N ALA A 141 0.76 -16.90 -18.08
CA ALA A 141 2.19 -16.62 -18.29
C ALA A 141 2.52 -15.14 -18.55
N SER A 142 1.56 -14.38 -19.08
CA SER A 142 1.65 -12.93 -19.26
C SER A 142 1.87 -12.16 -17.95
N CYS A 143 1.51 -12.71 -16.80
CA CYS A 143 1.75 -12.09 -15.50
C CYS A 143 3.23 -12.11 -15.08
N ASN A 144 4.05 -12.98 -15.68
CA ASN A 144 5.50 -12.96 -15.50
C ASN A 144 6.21 -11.89 -16.36
N ALA A 145 5.50 -11.26 -17.30
CA ALA A 145 6.07 -10.18 -18.10
C ALA A 145 6.32 -8.93 -17.25
N PRO A 146 7.29 -8.08 -17.63
CA PRO A 146 7.46 -6.77 -17.01
C PRO A 146 6.15 -5.99 -17.00
N ILE A 147 5.89 -5.26 -15.91
CA ILE A 147 4.68 -4.44 -15.80
C ILE A 147 4.68 -3.41 -16.95
N PRO A 148 3.62 -3.31 -17.77
CA PRO A 148 3.60 -2.40 -18.91
C PRO A 148 3.70 -0.93 -18.50
N SER A 149 4.15 -0.06 -19.41
CA SER A 149 4.28 1.39 -19.15
C SER A 149 3.04 2.21 -19.50
N SER A 150 2.24 1.77 -20.48
CA SER A 150 1.03 2.48 -20.91
C SER A 150 -0.16 2.17 -20.02
N ASN A 151 -1.05 3.15 -19.80
CA ASN A 151 -2.25 2.97 -18.99
C ASN A 151 -3.18 1.87 -19.55
N THR A 152 -3.32 1.77 -20.87
CA THR A 152 -4.14 0.73 -21.52
C THR A 152 -3.60 -0.66 -21.23
N ALA A 153 -2.30 -0.89 -21.45
CA ALA A 153 -1.72 -2.20 -21.18
C ALA A 153 -1.69 -2.52 -19.67
N GLN A 154 -1.54 -1.51 -18.82
CA GLN A 154 -1.66 -1.68 -17.37
C GLN A 154 -3.08 -2.04 -16.93
N ALA A 155 -4.12 -1.54 -17.61
CA ALA A 155 -5.51 -1.88 -17.31
C ALA A 155 -5.76 -3.38 -17.54
N ASP A 156 -5.28 -3.90 -18.68
CA ASP A 156 -5.37 -5.33 -19.00
C ASP A 156 -4.52 -6.16 -18.03
N TYR A 157 -3.29 -5.73 -17.74
CA TYR A 157 -2.41 -6.40 -16.80
C TYR A 157 -3.02 -6.45 -15.39
N TRP A 158 -3.57 -5.34 -14.88
CA TRP A 158 -4.27 -5.31 -13.60
C TRP A 158 -5.47 -6.27 -13.61
N LYS A 159 -6.28 -6.26 -14.67
CA LYS A 159 -7.45 -7.13 -14.76
C LYS A 159 -7.05 -8.60 -14.70
N ILE A 160 -6.03 -8.99 -15.46
CA ILE A 160 -5.61 -10.39 -15.59
C ILE A 160 -4.82 -10.86 -14.37
N CYS A 161 -3.88 -10.04 -13.88
CA CYS A 161 -2.84 -10.46 -12.93
C CYS A 161 -3.06 -9.98 -11.50
N TYR A 162 -4.04 -9.11 -11.23
CA TYR A 162 -4.29 -8.58 -9.88
C TYR A 162 -5.74 -8.72 -9.44
N ASN A 163 -6.67 -8.19 -10.24
CA ASN A 163 -8.11 -8.25 -9.99
C ASN A 163 -8.68 -9.64 -10.29
N SER A 164 -8.09 -10.34 -11.28
CA SER A 164 -8.48 -11.65 -11.81
C SER A 164 -9.83 -11.66 -12.54
N ALA A 165 -10.15 -12.80 -13.19
CA ALA A 165 -11.42 -13.02 -13.87
C ALA A 165 -12.63 -12.92 -12.93
N LEU A 166 -12.47 -13.29 -11.65
CA LEU A 166 -13.55 -13.28 -10.66
C LEU A 166 -13.78 -11.88 -10.04
N GLY A 167 -12.83 -10.96 -10.18
CA GLY A 167 -13.00 -9.60 -9.70
C GLY A 167 -14.00 -8.82 -10.55
N ALA A 168 -14.81 -7.97 -9.93
CA ALA A 168 -15.83 -7.16 -10.63
C ALA A 168 -15.23 -6.00 -11.46
N GLY A 169 -13.92 -5.75 -11.32
CA GLY A 169 -13.21 -4.68 -12.02
C GLY A 169 -13.12 -4.92 -13.52
N THR A 170 -13.10 -3.84 -14.32
CA THR A 170 -12.93 -3.90 -15.77
C THR A 170 -11.78 -2.99 -16.23
N PRO A 171 -11.11 -3.28 -17.36
CA PRO A 171 -10.10 -2.37 -17.91
C PRO A 171 -10.64 -0.95 -18.13
N ALA A 172 -11.90 -0.82 -18.55
CA ALA A 172 -12.57 0.47 -18.70
C ALA A 172 -12.68 1.23 -17.35
N HIS A 173 -13.04 0.54 -16.27
CA HIS A 173 -13.09 1.12 -14.92
C HIS A 173 -11.70 1.57 -14.44
N PHE A 174 -10.66 0.78 -14.73
CA PHE A 174 -9.29 1.15 -14.41
C PHE A 174 -8.89 2.45 -15.13
N LEU A 175 -9.13 2.51 -16.44
CA LEU A 175 -8.78 3.67 -17.26
C LEU A 175 -9.53 4.94 -16.84
N SER A 176 -10.85 4.84 -16.62
CA SER A 176 -11.65 5.99 -16.19
C SER A 176 -11.26 6.46 -14.78
N SER A 177 -10.91 5.54 -13.88
CA SER A 177 -10.39 5.88 -12.56
C SER A 177 -9.05 6.60 -12.64
N VAL A 178 -8.09 6.07 -13.41
CA VAL A 178 -6.75 6.65 -13.54
C VAL A 178 -6.79 8.04 -14.20
N ALA A 179 -7.74 8.29 -15.12
CA ALA A 179 -7.91 9.59 -15.75
C ALA A 179 -8.22 10.74 -14.78
N VAL A 180 -8.79 10.42 -13.61
CA VAL A 180 -9.13 11.40 -12.55
C VAL A 180 -8.30 11.21 -11.28
N MET A 181 -7.21 10.42 -11.34
CA MET A 181 -6.36 10.16 -10.19
C MET A 181 -5.61 11.43 -9.76
N PRO A 182 -5.64 11.80 -8.47
CA PRO A 182 -4.88 12.93 -7.97
C PRO A 182 -3.37 12.65 -8.03
N ASN A 183 -2.62 13.69 -8.39
CA ASN A 183 -1.17 13.65 -8.58
C ASN A 183 -0.38 13.32 -7.31
#